data_AF-A0A7J9CNX8-F1
#
_entry.id   AF-A0A7J9CNX8-F1
#
_cell.length_a   1.000
_cell.length_b   1.000
_cell.length_c   1.000
_cell.angle_alpha   90.00
_cell.angle_beta   90.00
_cell.angle_gamma   90.00
#
_symmetry.space_group_name_H-M   'P 1'
#
loop_
_entity.id
_entity.type
_entity.pdbx_description
1 polymer ?
#
loop_
_entity_poly.entity_id
_entity_poly.type
_entity_poly.pdbx_seq_one_letter_code
_entity_poly.pdbx_strand_id
1 'polypeptide(L)'
;MMEMIKLKPSFARKLNQGGFSPLHLALQNDKIQAVHRLLRFDKGLVRVEGREDLTPLHQVVQTGNVYLLIKLLKTVFHLAVKNNMFEAFQVMVGWLTRSSHESADRWEEKLLSWADIDGNTLLHIAAIRNRTQ
;
A
#
# COMPACT_ATOMS: atom_id res chain seq x y z
N MET A 1 -10.30 -15.14 -9.83
CA MET A 1 -10.36 -13.74 -9.34
C MET A 1 -9.80 -12.76 -10.38
N MET A 2 -8.53 -12.83 -10.77
CA MET A 2 -7.93 -11.82 -11.67
C MET A 2 -8.59 -11.73 -13.05
N GLU A 3 -8.97 -12.85 -13.67
CA GLU A 3 -9.65 -12.83 -14.97
C GLU A 3 -11.00 -12.07 -14.92
N MET A 4 -11.75 -12.21 -13.82
CA MET A 4 -13.00 -11.46 -13.63
C MET A 4 -12.74 -9.96 -13.46
N ILE A 5 -11.65 -9.58 -12.79
CA ILE A 5 -11.27 -8.17 -12.59
C ILE A 5 -10.84 -7.54 -13.91
N LYS A 6 -10.15 -8.28 -14.79
CA LYS A 6 -9.81 -7.82 -16.15
C LYS A 6 -11.06 -7.55 -16.98
N LEU A 7 -12.08 -8.41 -16.86
CA LEU A 7 -13.37 -8.24 -17.55
C LEU A 7 -14.19 -7.07 -16.97
N LYS A 8 -14.21 -6.92 -15.64
CA LYS A 8 -14.93 -5.86 -14.96
C LYS A 8 -14.10 -5.27 -13.81
N PRO A 9 -13.32 -4.21 -14.06
CA PRO A 9 -12.44 -3.55 -13.09
C PRO A 9 -13.09 -3.21 -11.74
N SER A 10 -14.36 -2.82 -11.75
CA SER A 10 -15.08 -2.46 -10.51
C SER A 10 -15.19 -3.61 -9.52
N PHE A 11 -15.05 -4.87 -9.96
CA PHE A 11 -15.03 -6.01 -9.06
C PHE A 11 -13.82 -6.05 -8.13
N ALA A 12 -12.71 -5.37 -8.46
CA ALA A 12 -11.57 -5.26 -7.54
C ALA A 12 -11.93 -4.53 -6.23
N ARG A 13 -12.95 -3.66 -6.26
CA ARG A 13 -13.41 -2.85 -5.13
C ARG A 13 -14.72 -3.35 -4.50
N LYS A 14 -15.44 -4.24 -5.19
CA LYS A 14 -16.76 -4.71 -4.74
C LYS A 14 -16.63 -5.57 -3.48
N LEU A 15 -17.44 -5.26 -2.46
CA LEU A 15 -17.51 -6.06 -1.24
C LEU A 15 -18.40 -7.29 -1.45
N ASN A 16 -18.04 -8.40 -0.80
CA ASN A 16 -18.92 -9.57 -0.68
C ASN A 16 -20.01 -9.34 0.40
N GLN A 17 -20.88 -10.31 0.62
CA GLN A 17 -21.94 -10.24 1.64
C GLN A 17 -21.40 -10.04 3.07
N GLY A 18 -20.16 -10.44 3.34
CA GLY A 18 -19.49 -10.22 4.62
C GLY A 18 -18.80 -8.86 4.74
N GLY A 19 -18.94 -7.97 3.75
CA GLY A 19 -18.28 -6.66 3.75
C GLY A 19 -16.81 -6.70 3.34
N PHE A 20 -16.31 -7.79 2.75
CA PHE A 20 -14.89 -7.92 2.40
C PHE A 20 -14.65 -7.69 0.91
N SER A 21 -13.68 -6.81 0.59
CA SER A 21 -13.17 -6.65 -0.77
C SER A 21 -12.25 -7.83 -1.15
N PRO A 22 -11.95 -8.05 -2.45
CA PRO A 22 -10.95 -9.02 -2.88
C PRO A 22 -9.60 -8.88 -2.18
N LEU A 23 -9.17 -7.66 -1.86
CA LEU A 23 -7.91 -7.42 -1.14
C LEU A 23 -8.01 -7.87 0.33
N HIS A 24 -9.12 -7.57 1.02
CA HIS A 24 -9.35 -8.08 2.39
C HIS A 24 -9.29 -9.61 2.43
N LEU A 25 -9.99 -10.27 1.50
CA LEU A 25 -9.99 -11.73 1.41
C LEU A 25 -8.59 -12.30 1.12
N ALA A 26 -7.83 -11.65 0.25
CA ALA A 26 -6.46 -12.06 -0.05
C ALA A 26 -5.54 -11.95 1.19
N LEU A 27 -5.70 -10.90 2.00
CA LEU A 27 -4.95 -10.69 3.24
C LEU A 27 -5.36 -11.70 4.33
N GLN A 28 -6.66 -11.95 4.50
CA GLN A 28 -7.21 -12.90 5.49
C GLN A 28 -6.71 -14.33 5.26
N ASN A 29 -6.49 -14.69 4.00
CA ASN A 29 -6.09 -16.03 3.59
C ASN A 29 -4.58 -16.13 3.27
N ASP A 30 -3.79 -15.12 3.66
CA ASP A 30 -2.35 -15.01 3.41
C ASP A 30 -1.94 -15.28 1.95
N LYS A 31 -2.79 -14.87 0.99
CA LYS A 31 -2.55 -15.06 -0.44
C LYS A 31 -1.67 -13.93 -0.97
N ILE A 32 -0.40 -13.90 -0.55
CA ILE A 32 0.58 -12.86 -0.89
C ILE A 32 0.63 -12.55 -2.40
N GLN A 33 0.58 -13.58 -3.25
CA GLN A 33 0.57 -13.39 -4.71
C GLN A 33 -0.71 -12.71 -5.22
N ALA A 34 -1.86 -12.98 -4.60
CA ALA A 34 -3.11 -12.29 -4.92
C ALA A 34 -3.06 -10.82 -4.46
N VAL A 35 -2.52 -10.56 -3.25
CA VAL A 35 -2.27 -9.19 -2.74
C VAL A 35 -1.42 -8.40 -3.74
N HIS A 36 -0.31 -8.98 -4.20
CA HIS A 36 0.55 -8.33 -5.20
C HIS A 36 -0.17 -8.04 -6.50
N ARG A 37 -0.93 -9.01 -7.04
CA ARG A 37 -1.65 -8.82 -8.30
C ARG A 37 -2.76 -7.76 -8.17
N LEU A 38 -3.46 -7.73 -7.05
CA LEU A 38 -4.51 -6.74 -6.77
C LEU A 38 -3.93 -5.34 -6.63
N LEU A 39 -2.85 -5.17 -5.86
CA LEU A 39 -2.20 -3.87 -5.72
C LEU A 39 -1.60 -3.38 -7.03
N ARG A 40 -1.06 -4.29 -7.87
CA ARG A 40 -0.54 -3.97 -9.21
C ARG A 40 -1.65 -3.45 -10.12
N PHE A 41 -2.83 -4.05 -10.00
CA PHE A 41 -4.01 -3.61 -10.72
C PHE A 41 -4.48 -2.22 -10.26
N ASP A 42 -4.61 -2.02 -8.95
CA ASP A 42 -5.03 -0.73 -8.38
C ASP A 42 -4.42 -0.54 -6.97
N LYS A 43 -3.43 0.36 -6.88
CA LYS A 43 -2.80 0.73 -5.59
C LYS A 43 -3.80 1.37 -4.63
N GLY A 44 -4.85 2.00 -5.14
CA GLY A 44 -5.91 2.62 -4.34
C GLY A 44 -6.78 1.62 -3.59
N LEU A 45 -6.65 0.31 -3.84
CA LEU A 45 -7.34 -0.72 -3.07
C LEU A 45 -6.98 -0.73 -1.59
N VAL A 46 -5.80 -0.22 -1.21
CA VAL A 46 -5.38 -0.08 0.20
C VAL A 46 -6.28 0.84 1.02
N ARG A 47 -7.13 1.65 0.36
CA ARG A 47 -8.08 2.57 0.99
C ARG A 47 -9.52 2.06 1.01
N VAL A 48 -9.79 0.88 0.44
CA VAL A 48 -11.15 0.35 0.41
C VAL A 48 -11.53 -0.09 1.81
N GLU A 49 -12.57 0.51 2.35
CA GLU A 49 -13.13 0.12 3.64
C GLU A 49 -13.99 -1.14 3.46
N GLY A 50 -13.74 -2.12 4.34
CA GLY A 50 -14.47 -3.37 4.36
C GLY A 50 -15.53 -3.37 5.45
N ARG A 51 -15.68 -4.51 6.12
CA ARG A 51 -16.54 -4.67 7.29
C ARG A 51 -16.06 -3.74 8.41
N GLU A 52 -17.00 -3.11 9.11
CA GLU A 52 -16.71 -2.22 10.26
C GLU A 52 -15.76 -1.06 9.89
N ASP A 53 -15.83 -0.59 8.65
CA ASP A 53 -15.00 0.47 8.09
C ASP A 53 -13.48 0.19 8.17
N LEU A 54 -13.12 -1.09 8.32
CA LEU A 54 -11.73 -1.53 8.41
C LEU A 54 -11.09 -1.51 7.03
N THR A 55 -10.02 -0.75 6.88
CA THR A 55 -9.15 -0.80 5.70
C THR A 55 -8.23 -2.03 5.73
N PRO A 56 -7.63 -2.41 4.57
CA PRO A 56 -6.61 -3.45 4.49
C PRO A 56 -5.46 -3.28 5.49
N LEU A 57 -5.10 -2.03 5.84
CA LEU A 57 -4.06 -1.75 6.81
C LEU A 57 -4.46 -2.17 8.24
N HIS A 58 -5.72 -1.95 8.65
CA HIS A 58 -6.22 -2.41 9.94
C HIS A 58 -6.15 -3.95 10.02
N GLN A 59 -6.53 -4.63 8.94
CA GLN A 59 -6.57 -6.08 8.92
C GLN A 59 -5.17 -6.72 9.02
N VAL A 60 -4.15 -6.20 8.31
CA VAL A 60 -2.80 -6.76 8.43
C VAL A 60 -2.22 -6.62 9.83
N VAL A 61 -2.58 -5.56 10.55
CA VAL A 61 -2.17 -5.38 11.95
C VAL A 61 -2.77 -6.48 12.82
N GLN A 62 -4.04 -6.84 12.63
CA GLN A 62 -4.69 -7.92 13.37
C GLN A 62 -4.04 -9.30 13.11
N THR A 63 -3.50 -9.51 11.91
CA THR A 63 -2.83 -10.79 11.57
C THR A 63 -1.40 -10.92 12.11
N GLY A 64 -0.78 -9.82 12.56
CA GLY A 64 0.62 -9.80 12.96
C GLY A 64 1.63 -10.02 11.81
N ASN A 65 1.18 -10.06 10.54
CA ASN A 65 2.05 -10.27 9.40
C ASN A 65 2.85 -8.99 9.06
N VAL A 66 4.02 -8.86 9.69
CA VAL A 66 4.93 -7.71 9.53
C VAL A 66 5.34 -7.49 8.07
N TYR A 67 5.50 -8.57 7.29
CA TYR A 67 5.84 -8.44 5.87
C TYR A 67 4.74 -7.73 5.07
N LEU A 68 3.47 -8.14 5.25
CA LEU A 68 2.32 -7.51 4.59
C LEU A 68 2.10 -6.09 5.11
N LEU A 69 2.32 -5.85 6.41
CA LEU A 69 2.29 -4.51 7.00
C LEU A 69 3.28 -3.57 6.30
N ILE A 70 4.55 -3.96 6.22
CA ILE A 70 5.59 -3.17 5.52
C ILE A 70 5.20 -2.95 4.06
N LYS A 71 4.63 -3.96 3.39
CA LYS A 71 4.20 -3.86 1.99
C LYS A 71 3.08 -2.83 1.79
N LEU A 72 2.08 -2.83 2.66
CA LEU A 72 0.99 -1.86 2.59
C LEU A 72 1.48 -0.46 2.93
N LEU A 73 2.32 -0.29 3.96
CA LEU A 73 2.95 0.98 4.29
C LEU A 73 3.75 1.54 3.11
N LYS A 74 4.59 0.73 2.46
CA LYS A 74 5.28 1.14 1.21
C LYS A 74 4.31 1.68 0.17
N THR A 75 3.18 1.00 -0.03
CA THR A 75 2.16 1.44 -1.00
C THR A 75 1.56 2.79 -0.59
N VAL A 76 1.32 3.02 0.70
CA VAL A 76 0.83 4.30 1.23
C VAL A 76 1.85 5.43 1.01
N PHE A 77 3.14 5.21 1.27
CA PHE A 77 4.21 6.19 0.96
C PHE A 77 4.21 6.59 -0.52
N HIS A 78 4.14 5.61 -1.43
CA HIS A 78 4.10 5.88 -2.86
C HIS A 78 2.83 6.64 -3.29
N LEU A 79 1.67 6.32 -2.68
CA LEU A 79 0.43 7.04 -2.94
C LEU A 79 0.49 8.50 -2.48
N ALA A 80 1.14 8.77 -1.33
CA ALA A 80 1.30 10.14 -0.85
C ALA A 80 2.10 10.99 -1.85
N VAL A 81 3.26 10.50 -2.30
CA VAL A 81 4.08 11.18 -3.32
C VAL A 81 3.33 11.30 -4.65
N LYS A 82 2.68 10.21 -5.12
CA LYS A 82 1.93 10.22 -6.38
C LYS A 82 0.80 11.23 -6.39
N ASN A 83 0.16 11.48 -5.26
CA ASN A 83 -0.96 12.40 -5.12
C ASN A 83 -0.53 13.81 -4.69
N ASN A 84 0.77 14.12 -4.68
CA ASN A 84 1.33 15.40 -4.20
C ASN A 84 0.91 15.73 -2.75
N MET A 85 0.62 14.72 -1.94
CA MET A 85 0.28 14.87 -0.52
C MET A 85 1.57 14.93 0.31
N PHE A 86 2.36 15.98 0.09
CA PHE A 86 3.70 16.10 0.67
C PHE A 86 3.67 16.24 2.19
N GLU A 87 2.66 16.90 2.75
CA GLU A 87 2.47 17.04 4.19
C GLU A 87 2.26 15.65 4.83
N ALA A 88 1.41 14.82 4.23
CA ALA A 88 1.19 13.45 4.71
C ALA A 88 2.49 12.62 4.61
N PHE A 89 3.22 12.75 3.50
CA PHE A 89 4.52 12.10 3.33
C PHE A 89 5.53 12.54 4.41
N GLN A 90 5.66 13.84 4.67
CA GLN A 90 6.53 14.41 5.69
C GLN A 90 6.17 13.93 7.09
N VAL A 91 4.88 13.89 7.44
CA VAL A 91 4.42 13.33 8.72
C VAL A 91 4.85 11.87 8.86
N MET A 92 4.62 11.04 7.83
CA MET A 92 5.00 9.62 7.88
C MET A 92 6.52 9.42 8.01
N VAL A 93 7.34 10.16 7.26
CA VAL A 93 8.81 10.12 7.39
C VAL A 93 9.23 10.60 8.78
N GLY A 94 8.68 11.72 9.26
CA GLY A 94 9.01 12.27 10.57
C GLY A 94 8.62 11.36 11.73
N TRP A 95 7.62 10.48 11.56
CA TRP A 95 7.32 9.41 12.54
C TRP A 95 8.38 8.31 12.50
N LEU A 96 8.78 7.86 11.30
CA LEU A 96 9.84 6.86 11.15
C LEU A 96 11.16 7.33 11.77
N THR A 97 11.61 8.54 11.45
CA THR A 97 12.86 9.12 11.96
C THR A 97 12.87 9.27 13.49
N ARG A 98 11.72 9.55 14.11
CA ARG A 98 11.63 9.66 15.58
C ARG A 98 11.50 8.31 16.28
N SER A 99 10.93 7.31 15.61
CA SER A 99 10.77 5.95 16.15
C SER A 99 12.05 5.11 16.09
N SER A 100 13.03 5.49 15.27
CA SER A 100 14.32 4.80 15.16
C SER A 100 15.25 5.16 16.31
N HIS A 101 15.18 4.42 17.43
CA HIS A 101 16.14 4.53 18.54
C HIS A 101 17.38 3.63 18.28
N GLU A 102 18.55 4.27 18.22
CA GLU A 102 19.93 3.80 18.47
C GLU A 102 20.52 2.56 17.77
N SER A 103 19.77 1.75 17.03
CA SER A 103 20.32 0.56 16.32
C SER A 103 19.89 0.46 14.86
N ALA A 104 19.31 1.54 14.34
CA ALA A 104 18.66 1.57 13.05
C ALA A 104 19.67 1.86 11.92
N ASP A 105 19.92 0.84 11.10
CA ASP A 105 20.38 1.00 9.71
C ASP A 105 19.73 2.22 9.05
N ARG A 106 20.43 2.87 8.11
CA ARG A 106 19.97 4.10 7.44
C ARG A 106 18.64 3.88 6.68
N TRP A 107 17.51 4.00 7.38
CA TRP A 107 16.17 3.77 6.81
C TRP A 107 15.85 4.80 5.74
N GLU A 108 16.49 5.97 5.75
CA GLU A 108 16.36 6.97 4.69
C GLU A 108 16.86 6.43 3.34
N GLU A 109 18.04 5.80 3.31
CA GLU A 109 18.57 5.12 2.11
C GLU A 109 17.66 3.94 1.71
N LYS A 110 17.15 3.21 2.71
CA LYS A 110 16.22 2.11 2.48
C LYS A 110 14.85 2.58 1.95
N LEU A 111 14.34 3.71 2.43
CA LEU A 111 13.07 4.32 2.04
C LEU A 111 13.17 4.86 0.63
N LEU A 112 14.25 5.57 0.30
CA LEU A 112 14.51 6.07 -1.06
C LEU A 112 14.72 4.93 -2.06
N SER A 113 15.21 3.78 -1.61
CA SER A 113 15.34 2.56 -2.42
C SER A 113 14.10 1.67 -2.40
N TRP A 114 13.04 2.00 -1.65
CA TRP A 114 11.79 1.27 -1.72
C TRP A 114 11.15 1.47 -3.09
N ALA A 115 11.23 0.42 -3.90
CA ALA A 115 10.44 0.28 -5.09
C ALA A 115 9.00 -0.09 -4.74
N ASP A 116 8.03 0.50 -5.44
CA ASP A 116 6.68 0.00 -5.48
C ASP A 116 6.60 -1.34 -6.22
N ILE A 117 5.37 -1.85 -6.33
CA ILE A 117 5.05 -3.10 -7.02
C ILE A 117 5.40 -3.13 -8.52
N ASP A 118 5.63 -1.95 -9.12
CA ASP A 118 6.00 -1.76 -10.53
C ASP A 118 7.51 -1.52 -10.68
N GLY A 119 8.27 -1.54 -9.58
CA GLY A 119 9.72 -1.31 -9.60
C GLY A 119 10.12 0.16 -9.47
N ASN A 120 9.17 1.09 -9.37
CA ASN A 120 9.47 2.52 -9.28
C ASN A 120 9.80 2.89 -7.85
N THR A 121 10.95 3.53 -7.63
CA THR A 121 11.25 4.12 -6.31
C THR A 121 10.49 5.42 -6.09
N LEU A 122 10.45 5.90 -4.85
CA LEU A 122 9.86 7.20 -4.51
C LEU A 122 10.47 8.35 -5.35
N LEU A 123 11.77 8.31 -5.63
CA LEU A 123 12.45 9.30 -6.46
C LEU A 123 11.97 9.28 -7.91
N HIS A 124 11.72 8.08 -8.48
CA HIS A 124 11.12 7.96 -9.82
C HIS A 124 9.74 8.63 -9.87
N ILE A 125 8.89 8.35 -8.88
CA ILE A 125 7.54 8.92 -8.83
C ILE A 125 7.58 10.45 -8.67
N ALA A 126 8.46 10.95 -7.80
CA ALA A 126 8.64 12.39 -7.59
C ALA A 126 9.12 13.10 -8.88
N ALA A 127 10.12 12.53 -9.57
CA ALA A 127 10.65 13.08 -10.81
C ALA A 127 9.60 13.14 -11.93
N ILE A 128 8.75 12.11 -12.04
CA ILE A 128 7.63 12.08 -13.01
C ILE A 128 6.65 13.21 -12.70
N ARG A 129 6.29 13.41 -11.43
CA ARG A 129 5.31 14.43 -11.01
C ARG A 129 5.81 15.85 -11.22
N ASN A 130 7.10 16.10 -10.97
CA ASN A 130 7.71 17.42 -11.15
C ASN A 130 7.81 17.86 -12.61
N ARG A 131 7.77 16.92 -13.57
CA ARG A 131 7.78 17.25 -15.02
C ARG A 131 6.38 17.52 -15.59
N THR A 132 5.34 17.18 -14.84
CA THR A 132 3.93 17.37 -15.24
C THR A 132 3.31 18.64 -14.65
N GLN A 133 4.09 19.41 -13.90
CA GLN A 133 3.77 20.76 -13.42
C GLN A 133 4.47 21.77 -14.34
#